data_AF-A0A976HQE2-F1
#
_entry.id   AF-A0A976HQE2-F1
#
_cell.length_a   1.000
_cell.length_b   1.000
_cell.length_c   1.000
_cell.angle_alpha   90.00
_cell.angle_beta   90.00
_cell.angle_gamma   90.00
#
_symmetry.space_group_name_H-M   'P 1'
#
loop_
_entity.id
_entity.type
_entity.pdbx_description
1 polymer ?
#
loop_
_entity_poly.entity_id
_entity_poly.type
_entity_poly.pdbx_seq_one_letter_code
_entity_poly.pdbx_strand_id
1 'polypeptide(L)'
;MNDQIKKQTTDAEFSVNAYVGESGFADIVTSAIEAFAVCADAPSLENAKAKYLGKTGAITELLKGMAALSPDEKKTRGAEINRVKSSVEGALNARRDALA
;
A
#
# COMPACT_ATOMS: atom_id res chain seq x y z
N MET A 1 22.60 -9.24 -37.89
CA MET A 1 22.20 -7.84 -38.17
C MET A 1 20.73 -7.74 -37.82
N ASN A 2 20.30 -7.16 -36.69
CA ASN A 2 20.58 -5.83 -36.16
C ASN A 2 20.58 -5.96 -34.62
N ASP A 3 21.72 -5.92 -33.95
CA ASP A 3 22.45 -4.71 -33.52
C ASP A 3 21.67 -3.83 -32.52
N GLN A 4 21.93 -4.15 -31.25
CA GLN A 4 22.20 -3.26 -30.11
C GLN A 4 21.13 -2.32 -29.52
N ILE A 5 20.83 -2.61 -28.24
CA ILE A 5 20.97 -1.73 -27.07
C ILE A 5 20.11 -0.45 -27.03
N LYS A 6 19.12 -0.49 -26.13
CA LYS A 6 19.15 0.38 -24.94
C LYS A 6 18.93 -0.43 -23.68
N LYS A 7 20.03 -0.77 -23.01
CA LYS A 7 20.04 -0.97 -21.55
C LYS A 7 19.73 0.39 -20.92
N GLN A 8 18.65 0.48 -20.14
CA GLN A 8 18.69 1.29 -18.93
C GLN A 8 17.67 0.77 -17.93
N THR A 9 18.21 0.00 -16.99
CA THR A 9 17.79 -0.20 -15.61
C THR A 9 16.72 0.77 -15.11
N THR A 10 15.55 0.23 -14.79
CA THR A 10 14.97 0.46 -13.47
C THR A 10 14.43 -0.87 -12.98
N ASP A 11 15.20 -1.47 -12.08
CA ASP A 11 14.81 -2.56 -11.21
C ASP A 11 13.59 -2.09 -10.40
N ALA A 12 12.39 -2.41 -10.90
CA ALA A 12 11.13 -2.18 -10.21
C ALA A 12 10.10 -3.24 -10.62
N GLU A 13 10.56 -4.45 -10.95
CA GLU A 13 9.76 -5.65 -10.70
C GLU A 13 9.72 -5.91 -9.19
N PHE A 14 9.34 -4.89 -8.40
CA PHE A 14 8.93 -5.07 -7.03
C PHE A 14 7.66 -5.88 -7.10
N SER A 15 7.84 -7.18 -6.93
CA SER A 15 6.84 -8.23 -6.99
C SER A 15 5.50 -7.76 -6.38
N VAL A 16 4.60 -7.27 -7.24
CA VAL A 16 3.18 -7.02 -6.93
C VAL A 16 2.45 -8.36 -6.70
N ASN A 17 3.16 -9.49 -6.84
CA ASN A 17 2.62 -10.84 -6.91
C ASN A 17 2.23 -11.48 -5.56
N ALA A 18 1.90 -10.68 -4.53
CA ALA A 18 1.58 -11.19 -3.19
C ALA A 18 0.20 -10.77 -2.63
N TYR A 19 -0.58 -9.93 -3.31
CA TYR A 19 -1.93 -9.58 -2.87
C TYR A 19 -3.01 -10.39 -3.59
N VAL A 20 -3.29 -11.58 -3.05
CA VAL A 20 -4.40 -12.45 -3.45
C VAL A 20 -5.61 -12.18 -2.55
N GLY A 21 -6.21 -10.99 -2.65
CA GLY A 21 -7.43 -10.59 -1.92
C GLY A 21 -8.44 -9.94 -2.86
N GLU A 22 -9.72 -9.84 -2.46
CA GLU A 22 -10.77 -9.24 -3.29
C GLU A 22 -10.31 -7.89 -3.88
N SER A 23 -10.50 -7.73 -5.19
CA SER A 23 -9.73 -6.83 -6.06
C SER A 23 -9.60 -5.38 -5.55
N GLY A 24 -10.60 -4.87 -4.82
CA GLY A 24 -10.58 -3.49 -4.32
C GLY A 24 -9.57 -3.17 -3.22
N PHE A 25 -9.09 -4.16 -2.46
CA PHE A 25 -8.13 -3.93 -1.37
C PHE A 25 -6.68 -3.90 -1.86
N ALA A 26 -6.35 -4.68 -2.88
CA ALA A 26 -5.02 -4.76 -3.47
C ALA A 26 -4.60 -3.43 -4.12
N ASP A 27 -5.54 -2.74 -4.76
CA ASP A 27 -5.32 -1.42 -5.38
C ASP A 27 -4.88 -0.36 -4.36
N ILE A 28 -5.48 -0.37 -3.16
CA ILE A 28 -5.14 0.58 -2.09
C ILE A 28 -3.71 0.36 -1.61
N VAL A 29 -3.31 -0.91 -1.43
CA VAL A 29 -1.94 -1.26 -1.01
C VAL A 29 -0.95 -0.81 -2.05
N THR A 30 -1.17 -1.18 -3.31
CA THR A 30 -0.28 -0.83 -4.43
C THR A 30 -0.13 0.69 -4.55
N SER A 31 -1.26 1.41 -4.57
CA SER A 31 -1.27 2.88 -4.64
C SER A 31 -0.52 3.52 -3.47
N ALA A 32 -0.67 2.97 -2.25
CA ALA A 32 0.02 3.48 -1.07
C ALA A 32 1.54 3.23 -1.14
N ILE A 33 1.95 2.04 -1.56
CA ILE A 33 3.37 1.68 -1.76
C ILE A 33 4.00 2.61 -2.78
N GLU A 34 3.37 2.81 -3.93
CA GLU A 34 3.85 3.72 -4.98
C GLU A 34 3.92 5.16 -4.47
N ALA A 35 2.90 5.62 -3.76
CA ALA A 35 2.89 6.96 -3.16
C ALA A 35 4.03 7.14 -2.16
N PHE A 36 4.35 6.13 -1.33
CA PHE A 36 5.50 6.19 -0.42
C PHE A 36 6.82 6.14 -1.19
N ALA A 37 6.94 5.29 -2.21
CA ALA A 37 8.16 5.14 -3.00
C ALA A 37 8.60 6.45 -3.66
N VAL A 38 7.64 7.28 -4.11
CA VAL A 38 7.94 8.60 -4.70
C VAL A 38 8.19 9.71 -3.68
N CYS A 39 7.91 9.49 -2.39
CA CYS A 39 8.17 10.50 -1.35
C CYS A 39 9.68 10.69 -1.17
N ALA A 40 10.18 11.90 -1.39
CA ALA A 40 11.61 12.23 -1.31
C ALA A 40 12.06 12.72 0.08
N ASP A 41 11.11 13.00 0.96
CA ASP A 41 11.35 13.66 2.25
C ASP A 41 10.33 13.21 3.30
N ALA A 42 10.71 13.33 4.58
CA ALA A 42 9.89 12.96 5.72
C ALA A 42 8.48 13.62 5.73
N PRO A 43 8.31 14.93 5.44
CA PRO A 43 6.97 15.52 5.41
C PRO A 43 6.09 14.97 4.29
N SER A 44 6.63 14.70 3.10
CA SER A 44 5.89 14.05 2.01
C SER A 44 5.43 12.65 2.41
N LEU A 45 6.29 11.89 3.07
CA LEU A 45 5.99 10.54 3.56
C LEU A 45 4.85 10.55 4.61
N GLU A 46 4.91 11.47 5.57
CA GLU A 46 3.85 11.60 6.58
C GLU A 46 2.52 12.09 5.98
N ASN A 47 2.56 12.94 4.95
CA ASN A 47 1.35 13.35 4.22
C ASN A 47 0.72 12.18 3.47
N ALA A 48 1.53 11.36 2.79
CA ALA A 48 1.05 10.14 2.15
C ALA A 48 0.45 9.19 3.18
N LYS A 49 1.12 8.96 4.32
CA LYS A 49 0.61 8.15 5.43
C LYS A 49 -0.74 8.64 5.92
N ALA A 50 -0.93 9.95 6.07
CA ALA A 50 -2.20 10.51 6.49
C ALA A 50 -3.34 10.21 5.49
N LYS A 51 -3.06 10.16 4.19
CA LYS A 51 -4.06 9.80 3.16
C LYS A 51 -4.54 8.35 3.23
N TYR A 52 -3.72 7.42 3.71
CA TYR A 52 -4.08 6.00 3.76
C TYR A 52 -4.43 5.52 5.17
N LEU A 53 -3.59 5.83 6.16
CA LEU A 53 -3.71 5.40 7.56
C LEU A 53 -4.26 6.48 8.50
N GLY A 54 -4.51 7.70 8.02
CA GLY A 54 -5.03 8.78 8.84
C GLY A 54 -6.47 8.58 9.29
N LYS A 55 -6.99 9.51 10.10
CA LYS A 55 -8.38 9.46 10.63
C LYS A 55 -9.47 9.47 9.55
N THR A 56 -9.12 10.03 8.39
CA THR A 56 -9.93 10.08 7.16
C THR A 56 -9.25 9.33 6.02
N GLY A 57 -8.30 8.46 6.33
CA GLY A 57 -7.55 7.71 5.33
C GLY A 57 -8.36 6.56 4.76
N ALA A 58 -8.01 6.12 3.55
CA ALA A 58 -8.72 5.05 2.84
C ALA A 58 -8.91 3.78 3.68
N ILE A 59 -7.90 3.37 4.46
CA ILE A 59 -7.97 2.16 5.30
C ILE A 59 -8.90 2.37 6.49
N THR A 60 -8.88 3.56 7.09
CA THR A 60 -9.77 3.91 8.21
C THR A 60 -11.23 3.99 7.77
N GLU A 61 -11.50 4.51 6.57
CA GLU A 61 -12.84 4.53 5.95
C GLU A 61 -13.37 3.10 5.74
N LEU A 62 -12.52 2.19 5.24
CA LEU A 62 -12.86 0.77 5.10
C LEU A 62 -13.20 0.12 6.46
N LEU A 63 -12.41 0.38 7.50
CA LEU A 63 -12.67 -0.10 8.87
C LEU A 63 -13.99 0.42 9.43
N LYS A 64 -14.34 1.70 9.17
CA LYS A 64 -15.64 2.25 9.56
C LYS A 64 -16.79 1.59 8.80
N GLY A 65 -16.62 1.35 7.50
CA GLY A 65 -17.59 0.64 6.67
C GLY A 65 -17.88 -0.78 7.18
N MET A 66 -16.91 -1.43 7.83
CA MET A 66 -17.12 -2.73 8.46
C MET A 66 -18.06 -2.70 9.66
N ALA A 67 -18.28 -1.54 10.32
CA ALA A 67 -19.11 -1.48 11.53
C ALA A 67 -20.53 -2.01 11.28
N ALA A 68 -21.04 -1.82 10.05
CA ALA A 68 -22.36 -2.26 9.60
C ALA A 68 -22.45 -3.75 9.20
N LEU A 69 -21.33 -4.49 9.13
CA LEU A 69 -21.30 -5.88 8.69
C LEU A 69 -21.62 -6.87 9.82
N SER A 70 -22.11 -8.05 9.43
CA SER A 70 -22.33 -9.18 10.34
C SER A 70 -21.00 -9.75 10.90
N PRO A 71 -21.02 -10.44 12.06
CA PRO A 71 -19.81 -10.98 12.69
C PRO A 71 -18.99 -11.92 11.79
N ASP A 72 -19.67 -12.68 10.94
CA ASP A 72 -19.06 -13.63 10.02
C ASP A 72 -18.27 -12.90 8.91
N GLU A 73 -18.89 -11.90 8.26
CA GLU A 73 -18.21 -11.05 7.26
C GLU A 73 -17.10 -10.19 7.88
N LYS A 74 -17.29 -9.72 9.11
CA LYS A 74 -16.24 -8.99 9.85
C LYS A 74 -14.98 -9.81 10.01
N LYS A 75 -15.09 -11.13 10.19
CA LYS A 75 -13.93 -12.01 10.35
C LYS A 75 -13.12 -12.11 9.07
N THR A 76 -13.79 -12.33 7.93
CA THR A 76 -13.13 -12.45 6.62
C THR A 76 -12.57 -11.11 6.16
N ARG A 77 -13.41 -10.07 6.09
CA ARG A 77 -12.98 -8.74 5.64
C ARG A 77 -12.01 -8.05 6.60
N GLY A 78 -12.15 -8.31 7.91
CA GLY A 78 -11.24 -7.78 8.91
C GLY A 78 -9.83 -8.33 8.78
N ALA A 79 -9.70 -9.63 8.45
CA ALA A 79 -8.41 -10.23 8.18
C ALA A 79 -7.75 -9.60 6.93
N GLU A 80 -8.53 -9.33 5.88
CA GLU A 80 -8.04 -8.66 4.67
C GLU A 80 -7.61 -7.22 4.93
N ILE A 81 -8.44 -6.42 5.60
CA ILE A 81 -8.12 -5.03 5.93
C ILE A 81 -6.90 -4.95 6.86
N ASN A 82 -6.77 -5.89 7.80
CA ASN A 82 -5.58 -5.95 8.65
C ASN A 82 -4.32 -6.31 7.83
N ARG A 83 -4.42 -7.21 6.85
CA ARG A 83 -3.31 -7.47 5.91
C ARG A 83 -2.93 -6.21 5.14
N VAL A 84 -3.91 -5.54 4.50
CA VAL A 84 -3.73 -4.26 3.80
C VAL A 84 -3.00 -3.26 4.68
N LYS A 85 -3.50 -3.06 5.90
CA LYS A 85 -2.90 -2.16 6.88
C LYS A 85 -1.44 -2.52 7.15
N SER A 86 -1.13 -3.79 7.44
CA SER A 86 0.24 -4.23 7.70
C SER A 86 1.18 -4.03 6.51
N SER A 87 0.74 -4.27 5.29
CA SER A 87 1.59 -4.05 4.10
C SER A 87 1.86 -2.58 3.84
N VAL A 88 0.87 -1.71 4.03
CA VAL A 88 1.03 -0.26 3.93
C VAL A 88 1.95 0.26 5.03
N GLU A 89 1.78 -0.20 6.28
CA GLU A 89 2.70 0.13 7.38
C GLU A 89 4.13 -0.35 7.12
N GLY A 90 4.30 -1.55 6.54
CA GLY A 90 5.60 -2.10 6.17
C GLY A 90 6.32 -1.25 5.11
N ALA A 91 5.62 -0.87 4.04
CA ALA A 91 6.17 -0.02 2.99
C ALA A 91 6.50 1.40 3.48
N LEU A 92 5.63 1.95 4.33
CA LEU A 92 5.86 3.23 5.00
C LEU A 92 7.15 3.17 5.84
N ASN A 93 7.30 2.14 6.66
CA ASN A 93 8.47 2.01 7.52
C ASN A 93 9.75 1.79 6.70
N ALA A 94 9.70 0.98 5.64
CA ALA A 94 10.81 0.77 4.72
C ALA A 94 11.26 2.09 4.05
N ARG A 95 10.30 2.90 3.60
CA ARG A 95 10.63 4.22 3.03
C ARG A 95 11.16 5.18 4.07
N ARG A 96 10.59 5.17 5.28
CA ARG A 96 11.03 6.02 6.39
C ARG A 96 12.48 5.72 6.76
N ASP A 97 12.83 4.44 6.83
CA ASP A 97 14.19 3.97 7.13
C ASP A 97 15.17 4.41 6.02
N ALA A 98 14.76 4.36 4.75
CA ALA A 98 15.55 4.83 3.62
C ALA A 98 15.75 6.36 3.58
N LEU A 99 14.94 7.14 4.30
CA LEU A 99 15.03 8.60 4.40
C LEU A 99 15.68 9.08 5.72
N ALA A 100 15.94 8.18 6.66
CA ALA A 100 16.58 8.46 7.94
C ALA A 100 18.11 8.51 7.82
#